data_AF-A0AAI9AIM3-F1
#
_entry.id   AF-A0AAI9AIM3-F1
#
_cell.length_a   1.000
_cell.length_b   1.000
_cell.length_c   1.000
_cell.angle_alpha   90.00
_cell.angle_beta   90.00
_cell.angle_gamma   90.00
#
_symmetry.space_group_name_H-M   'P 1'
#
loop_
_entity.id
_entity.type
_entity.pdbx_description
1 polymer ?
#
loop_
_entity_poly.entity_id
_entity_poly.type
_entity_poly.pdbx_seq_one_letter_code
_entity_poly.pdbx_strand_id
1 'polypeptide(L)'
;MSAATLIYIVGFSIVSLAFIFMFMILKPQKITKEKLVKVIGQEAIEKIKNAKDDNEIKEIIRSLPKKRKAKLKVLMESQDIRDVLKAIHTHILKDSSESL
;
A
#
# COMPACT_ATOMS: atom_id res chain seq x y z
N MET A 1 -5.44 19.74 -41.73
CA MET A 1 -4.66 18.61 -41.17
C MET A 1 -4.83 17.42 -42.10
N SER A 2 -3.75 16.77 -42.54
CA SER A 2 -3.85 15.59 -43.41
C SER A 2 -4.35 14.37 -42.63
N ALA A 3 -5.12 13.48 -43.27
CA ALA A 3 -5.56 12.21 -42.69
C ALA A 3 -4.38 11.38 -42.18
N ALA A 4 -3.22 11.44 -42.87
CA ALA A 4 -2.00 10.79 -42.43
C ALA A 4 -1.51 11.35 -41.07
N THR A 5 -1.50 12.68 -40.91
CA THR A 5 -1.12 13.33 -39.65
C THR A 5 -2.04 12.90 -38.50
N LEU A 6 -3.33 12.75 -38.77
CA LEU A 6 -4.33 12.34 -37.79
C LEU A 6 -4.11 10.89 -37.34
N ILE A 7 -3.81 9.98 -38.28
CA ILE A 7 -3.46 8.58 -37.99
C ILE A 7 -2.19 8.51 -37.12
N TYR A 8 -1.16 9.29 -37.44
CA TYR A 8 0.06 9.33 -36.62
C TYR A 8 -0.20 9.81 -35.20
N ILE A 9 -1.01 10.86 -35.01
CA ILE A 9 -1.36 11.37 -33.67
C ILE A 9 -2.12 10.30 -32.87
N VAL A 10 -3.12 9.67 -33.48
CA VAL A 10 -3.91 8.61 -32.83
C VAL A 10 -3.01 7.42 -32.50
N GLY A 11 -2.19 6.96 -33.43
CA GLY A 11 -1.25 5.86 -33.21
C GLY A 11 -0.27 6.16 -32.07
N PHE A 12 0.31 7.35 -32.03
CA PHE A 12 1.22 7.77 -30.97
C PHE A 12 0.53 7.86 -29.61
N SER A 13 -0.72 8.33 -29.57
CA SER A 13 -1.50 8.41 -28.34
C SER A 13 -1.80 7.04 -27.73
N ILE A 14 -2.10 6.03 -28.57
CA ILE A 14 -2.36 4.66 -28.13
C ILE A 14 -1.08 4.04 -27.55
N VAL A 15 0.05 4.19 -28.25
CA VAL A 15 1.35 3.69 -27.79
C VAL A 15 1.77 4.36 -26.47
N SER A 16 1.55 5.67 -26.34
CA SER A 16 1.85 6.41 -25.11
C SER A 16 1.05 5.90 -23.91
N LEU A 17 -0.27 5.68 -24.07
CA LEU A 17 -1.12 5.12 -23.01
C LEU A 17 -0.72 3.69 -22.63
N ALA A 18 -0.43 2.84 -23.61
CA ALA A 18 0.03 1.48 -23.37
C ALA A 18 1.34 1.46 -22.59
N PHE A 19 2.27 2.37 -22.91
CA PHE A 19 3.55 2.48 -22.21
C PHE A 19 3.38 2.92 -20.74
N ILE A 20 2.51 3.90 -20.48
CA ILE A 20 2.19 4.35 -19.11
C ILE A 20 1.57 3.21 -18.31
N PHE A 21 0.63 2.48 -18.91
CA PHE A 21 -0.04 1.35 -18.27
C PHE A 21 0.96 0.22 -17.95
N MET A 22 1.83 -0.12 -18.90
CA MET A 22 2.89 -1.11 -18.70
C MET A 22 3.84 -0.70 -17.56
N PHE A 23 4.25 0.57 -17.51
CA PHE A 23 5.08 1.08 -16.42
C PHE A 23 4.38 1.01 -15.05
N MET A 24 3.07 1.26 -15.03
CA MET A 24 2.28 1.21 -13.79
C MET A 24 2.16 -0.22 -13.25
N ILE A 25 2.06 -1.23 -14.11
CA ILE A 25 2.04 -2.66 -13.73
C ILE A 25 3.43 -3.13 -13.30
N LEU A 26 4.47 -2.73 -14.03
CA LEU A 26 5.85 -3.16 -13.75
C LEU A 26 6.41 -2.58 -12.46
N LYS A 27 5.85 -1.47 -11.96
CA LYS A 27 6.35 -0.83 -10.74
C LYS A 27 5.91 -1.63 -9.50
N PRO A 28 6.80 -2.40 -8.84
CA PRO A 28 6.42 -3.22 -7.71
C PRO A 28 5.94 -2.31 -6.58
N GLN A 29 4.77 -2.63 -6.01
CA GLN A 29 4.25 -1.87 -4.89
C GLN A 29 5.00 -2.24 -3.61
N LYS A 30 6.07 -1.52 -3.32
CA LYS A 30 6.84 -1.74 -2.08
C LYS A 30 6.04 -1.28 -0.87
N ILE A 31 5.88 -2.20 0.07
CA ILE A 31 5.39 -1.96 1.42
C ILE A 31 6.53 -1.29 2.20
N THR A 32 6.37 -0.01 2.56
CA THR A 32 7.32 0.74 3.37
C THR A 32 6.65 1.24 4.63
N LYS A 33 7.44 1.48 5.70
CA LYS A 33 6.96 2.02 6.98
C LYS A 33 6.10 3.27 6.80
N GLU A 34 6.58 4.22 6.01
CA GLU A 34 5.88 5.48 5.72
C GLU A 34 4.49 5.27 5.08
N LYS A 35 4.41 4.36 4.10
CA LYS A 35 3.13 4.03 3.46
C LYS A 35 2.19 3.34 4.43
N LEU A 36 2.70 2.42 5.26
CA LEU A 36 1.92 1.72 6.27
C LEU A 36 1.34 2.72 7.30
N VAL A 37 2.18 3.62 7.81
CA VAL A 37 1.77 4.69 8.74
C VAL A 37 0.72 5.60 8.11
N LYS A 38 0.89 5.98 6.83
CA LYS A 38 -0.07 6.82 6.12
C LYS A 38 -1.43 6.14 5.90
N VAL A 39 -1.45 4.82 5.70
CA VAL A 39 -2.69 4.06 5.46
C VAL A 39 -3.42 3.73 6.77
N ILE A 40 -2.69 3.29 7.80
CA ILE A 40 -3.25 2.91 9.10
C ILE A 40 -3.59 4.17 9.93
N GLY A 41 -2.75 5.21 9.83
CA GLY A 41 -2.83 6.46 10.57
C GLY A 41 -2.01 6.42 11.86
N GLN A 42 -1.39 7.55 12.22
CA GLN A 42 -0.45 7.66 13.36
C GLN A 42 -1.06 7.20 14.68
N GLU A 43 -2.30 7.61 15.00
CA GLU A 43 -2.98 7.21 16.24
C GLU A 43 -3.13 5.68 16.40
N ALA A 44 -3.45 4.98 15.31
CA ALA A 44 -3.60 3.53 15.34
C ALA A 44 -2.23 2.84 15.42
N ILE A 45 -1.20 3.44 14.83
CA ILE A 45 0.19 2.95 14.92
C ILE A 45 0.70 3.04 16.36
N GLU A 46 0.41 4.14 17.06
CA GLU A 46 0.77 4.30 18.48
C GLU A 46 0.08 3.25 19.35
N LYS A 47 -1.21 3.00 19.12
CA LYS A 47 -1.94 1.91 19.80
C LYS A 47 -1.33 0.54 19.50
N ILE A 48 -0.89 0.30 18.26
CA ILE A 48 -0.24 -0.96 17.85
C ILE A 48 1.13 -1.13 18.53
N LYS A 49 1.90 -0.05 18.67
CA LYS A 49 3.21 -0.09 19.38
C LYS A 49 3.05 -0.39 20.87
N ASN A 50 1.96 0.07 21.47
CA ASN A 50 1.65 -0.15 22.88
C ASN A 50 0.85 -1.44 23.13
N ALA A 51 0.49 -2.18 22.08
CA ALA A 51 -0.25 -3.43 22.20
C ALA A 51 0.62 -4.52 22.83
N LYS A 52 0.03 -5.31 23.72
CA LYS A 52 0.73 -6.37 24.45
C LYS A 52 0.85 -7.65 23.64
N ASP A 53 -0.09 -7.89 22.73
CA ASP A 53 -0.16 -9.12 21.97
C ASP A 53 -0.74 -8.94 20.55
N ASP A 54 -0.54 -9.96 19.72
CA ASP A 54 -0.98 -9.99 18.33
C ASP A 54 -2.50 -9.93 18.15
N ASN A 55 -3.30 -10.32 19.16
CA ASN A 55 -4.75 -10.23 19.08
C ASN A 55 -5.22 -8.78 19.29
N GLU A 56 -4.62 -8.04 20.21
CA GLU A 56 -4.86 -6.59 20.35
C GLU A 56 -4.53 -5.85 19.05
N ILE A 57 -3.40 -6.19 18.39
CA ILE A 57 -3.04 -5.60 17.09
C ILE A 57 -4.11 -5.91 16.04
N LYS A 58 -4.61 -7.15 15.98
CA LYS A 58 -5.71 -7.53 15.06
C LYS A 58 -6.98 -6.75 15.36
N GLU A 59 -7.33 -6.51 16.62
CA GLU A 59 -8.50 -5.71 16.99
C GLU A 59 -8.36 -4.25 16.57
N ILE A 60 -7.17 -3.66 16.73
CA ILE A 60 -6.89 -2.30 16.27
C ILE A 60 -7.04 -2.22 14.73
N ILE A 61 -6.51 -3.19 13.99
CA ILE A 61 -6.68 -3.26 12.52
C ILE A 61 -8.16 -3.45 12.15
N ARG A 62 -8.90 -4.29 12.90
CA ARG A 62 -10.33 -4.54 12.69
C ARG A 62 -11.21 -3.38 13.12
N SER A 63 -10.77 -2.49 13.99
CA SER A 63 -11.51 -1.27 14.35
C SER A 63 -11.27 -0.13 13.38
N LEU A 64 -10.30 -0.26 12.45
CA LEU A 64 -10.02 0.77 11.45
C LEU A 64 -11.26 1.13 10.60
N PRO A 65 -11.40 2.41 10.21
CA PRO A 65 -12.46 2.84 9.30
C PRO A 65 -12.43 2.05 7.98
N LYS A 66 -13.62 1.78 7.40
CA LYS A 66 -13.76 1.05 6.11
C LYS A 66 -12.83 1.59 5.01
N LYS A 67 -12.67 2.91 4.91
CA LYS A 67 -11.76 3.56 3.94
C LYS A 67 -10.29 3.18 4.16
N ARG A 68 -9.82 3.11 5.41
CA ARG A 68 -8.43 2.74 5.72
C ARG A 68 -8.20 1.25 5.49
N LYS A 69 -9.16 0.39 5.86
CA LYS A 69 -9.11 -1.05 5.55
C LYS A 69 -9.03 -1.32 4.05
N ALA A 70 -9.81 -0.62 3.23
CA ALA A 70 -9.75 -0.76 1.78
C ALA A 70 -8.35 -0.39 1.23
N LYS A 71 -7.79 0.73 1.68
CA LYS A 71 -6.42 1.14 1.31
C LYS A 71 -5.35 0.16 1.79
N LEU A 72 -5.55 -0.44 2.96
CA LEU A 72 -4.63 -1.44 3.52
C LEU A 72 -4.65 -2.72 2.69
N LYS A 73 -5.83 -3.19 2.27
CA LYS A 73 -5.97 -4.33 1.33
C LYS A 73 -5.25 -4.08 0.01
N VAL A 74 -5.38 -2.88 -0.55
CA VAL A 74 -4.69 -2.50 -1.79
C VAL A 74 -3.17 -2.42 -1.57
N LEU A 75 -2.72 -1.84 -0.46
CA LEU A 75 -1.29 -1.72 -0.16
C LEU A 75 -0.61 -3.08 0.06
N MET A 76 -1.32 -4.03 0.67
CA MET A 76 -0.81 -5.37 0.97
C MET A 76 -1.01 -6.37 -0.18
N GLU A 77 -1.78 -6.01 -1.21
CA GLU A 77 -2.27 -6.94 -2.24
C GLU A 77 -2.91 -8.21 -1.66
N SER A 78 -3.38 -8.14 -0.40
CA SER A 78 -3.89 -9.26 0.37
C SER A 78 -5.10 -8.85 1.19
N GLN A 79 -6.03 -9.78 1.33
CA GLN A 79 -7.17 -9.64 2.22
C GLN A 79 -6.93 -10.29 3.59
N ASP A 80 -5.82 -11.02 3.76
CA ASP A 80 -5.50 -11.72 5.00
C ASP A 80 -4.90 -10.77 6.03
N ILE A 81 -5.47 -10.78 7.23
CA ILE A 81 -4.99 -9.97 8.35
C ILE A 81 -3.62 -10.44 8.86
N ARG A 82 -3.24 -11.70 8.61
CA ARG A 82 -1.93 -12.25 8.98
C ARG A 82 -0.80 -11.59 8.20
N ASP A 83 -1.03 -11.26 6.93
CA ASP A 83 -0.04 -10.57 6.10
C ASP A 83 0.16 -9.13 6.57
N VAL A 84 -0.95 -8.46 6.93
CA VAL A 84 -0.92 -7.14 7.56
C VAL A 84 -0.12 -7.18 8.87
N LEU A 85 -0.38 -8.20 9.71
CA LEU A 85 0.31 -8.38 10.99
C LEU A 85 1.81 -8.61 10.78
N LYS A 86 2.20 -9.47 9.84
CA LYS A 86 3.61 -9.67 9.46
C LYS A 86 4.27 -8.38 8.97
N ALA A 87 3.57 -7.59 8.16
CA ALA A 87 4.08 -6.33 7.65
C ALA A 87 4.28 -5.28 8.77
N ILE A 88 3.34 -5.22 9.73
CA ILE A 88 3.47 -4.38 10.92
C ILE A 88 4.67 -4.82 11.76
N HIS A 89 4.81 -6.11 12.03
CA HIS A 89 5.96 -6.63 12.75
C HIS A 89 7.27 -6.27 12.05
N THR A 90 7.35 -6.51 10.74
CA THR A 90 8.58 -6.31 9.96
C THR A 90 8.97 -4.85 9.79
N HIS A 91 8.00 -3.94 9.59
CA HIS A 91 8.27 -2.55 9.23
C HIS A 91 8.04 -1.54 10.35
N ILE A 92 7.37 -1.92 11.44
CA ILE A 92 7.02 -1.01 12.54
C ILE A 92 7.59 -1.46 13.87
N LEU A 93 7.49 -2.76 14.20
CA LEU A 93 7.93 -3.28 15.50
C LEU A 93 9.38 -3.77 15.49
N LYS A 94 9.91 -4.24 14.36
CA LYS A 94 11.31 -4.71 14.23
C LYS A 94 12.36 -3.60 14.45
N ASP A 95 12.00 -2.33 14.21
CA ASP A 95 12.84 -1.17 14.58
C ASP A 95 12.95 -0.96 16.10
N SER A 96 12.02 -1.52 16.88
CA SER A 96 12.00 -1.35 18.35
C SER A 96 12.87 -2.36 19.10
N SER A 97 13.39 -3.40 18.43
CA SER A 97 14.25 -4.41 19.05
C SER A 97 15.76 -4.18 18.88
N GLU A 98 16.18 -3.19 18.10
CA GLU A 98 17.60 -2.85 17.90
C GLU A 98 18.06 -1.62 18.71
N SER A 99 17.23 -1.10 19.62
CA SER A 99 17.56 0.06 20.48
C SER A 99 17.59 -0.25 21.99
N LEU A 100 17.88 -1.50 22.38
CA LEU A 100 18.09 -1.90 23.78
C LEU A 100 19.48 -2.49 23.97
#